data_AF-A0A4Z2I6Q9-F1
#
_entry.id   AF-A0A4Z2I6Q9-F1
#
_cell.length_a   1.000
_cell.length_b   1.000
_cell.length_c   1.000
_cell.angle_alpha   90.00
_cell.angle_beta   90.00
_cell.angle_gamma   90.00
#
_symmetry.space_group_name_H-M   'P 1'
#
loop_
_entity.id
_entity.type
_entity.pdbx_description
1 polymer ?
#
loop_
_entity_poly.entity_id
_entity_poly.type
_entity_poly.pdbx_seq_one_letter_code
_entity_poly.pdbx_strand_id
1 'polypeptide(L)'
;MHISVCPYSLSVVMAALYQGTDVSSPDKFLALKDVREVKEETTLDEKLFLLACEKGDYYMVKKLLQENRHGELNLNCVDVLGRDVITITIENENLDILQLLLEHGCQATDALLVAIDSEVVGAVDILLNHRPRRSSKPSIAKLMQRIQNPEYSTTMDVAPVILAAHRNNYEILTMLLKQDISLPRPHAVGCECTLCNAKNKKDSLRHSRFRLDIYRCLASPSLIMLTEEDPILRAFELSADLKELSLVEVEFRNDYDDLAKQCKMFAKDLLAQARNSRELEVILNHTSNEDQVDKRGLLEERMNLSRLKLAIKYNQKEVRRSCFLALSCRMPIYDLTGSGCGWICYLII
;
A
#
# COMPACT_ATOMS: atom_id res chain seq x y z
N MET A 1 37.45 41.33 26.83
CA MET A 1 38.78 40.86 27.31
C MET A 1 38.54 39.51 27.95
N HIS A 2 38.71 38.39 27.24
CA HIS A 2 39.92 37.55 27.28
C HIS A 2 40.45 37.41 28.72
N ILE A 3 40.52 36.22 29.33
CA ILE A 3 41.49 35.17 29.00
C ILE A 3 41.01 33.79 29.52
N SER A 4 41.19 32.80 28.66
CA SER A 4 41.22 31.35 28.85
C SER A 4 42.55 30.86 29.42
N VAL A 5 42.57 29.83 30.30
CA VAL A 5 43.69 28.86 30.41
C VAL A 5 43.15 27.50 30.91
N CYS A 6 43.30 26.46 30.08
CA CYS A 6 43.14 25.01 30.41
C CYS A 6 44.47 24.47 31.05
N PRO A 7 44.83 23.18 31.07
CA PRO A 7 44.10 21.89 31.08
C PRO A 7 44.67 20.90 32.16
N TYR A 8 44.13 19.68 32.23
CA TYR A 8 44.84 18.38 32.17
C TYR A 8 44.20 17.26 33.01
N SER A 9 44.00 16.15 32.31
CA SER A 9 43.61 14.81 32.73
C SER A 9 44.66 14.17 33.66
N LEU A 10 44.23 13.32 34.60
CA LEU A 10 44.76 11.95 34.73
C LEU A 10 44.00 11.14 35.79
N SER A 11 43.76 9.90 35.41
CA SER A 11 43.02 8.83 36.03
C SER A 11 43.78 8.10 37.16
N VAL A 12 42.99 7.38 37.97
CA VAL A 12 43.32 6.19 38.79
C VAL A 12 44.01 6.44 40.15
N VAL A 13 43.35 6.02 41.25
CA VAL A 13 43.76 4.93 42.17
C VAL A 13 42.99 5.02 43.51
N MET A 14 42.09 4.06 43.69
CA MET A 14 41.81 3.21 44.86
C MET A 14 41.52 3.74 46.29
N ALA A 15 40.61 2.97 46.90
CA ALA A 15 40.67 2.42 48.27
C ALA A 15 40.09 3.26 49.42
N ALA A 16 38.79 3.09 49.63
CA ALA A 16 38.16 2.72 50.91
C ALA A 16 36.67 2.55 50.59
N LEU A 17 36.05 1.39 50.70
CA LEU A 17 35.66 0.77 51.96
C LEU A 17 35.27 -0.68 51.66
N TYR A 18 35.97 -1.64 52.27
CA TYR A 18 35.65 -3.07 52.22
C TYR A 18 35.92 -3.68 53.60
N GLN A 19 34.86 -3.87 54.40
CA GLN A 19 34.71 -4.87 55.49
C GLN A 19 33.18 -4.96 55.73
N GLY A 20 32.43 -6.06 55.60
CA GLY A 20 32.74 -7.47 55.43
C GLY A 20 32.32 -8.27 56.66
N THR A 21 31.04 -8.69 56.73
CA THR A 21 30.45 -9.86 57.45
C THR A 21 28.94 -9.88 57.13
N ASP A 22 28.18 -10.95 56.94
CA ASP A 22 28.42 -12.37 56.73
C ASP A 22 27.11 -12.97 56.16
N VAL A 23 27.25 -13.94 55.24
CA VAL A 23 26.38 -15.11 55.01
C VAL A 23 24.89 -14.90 54.66
N SER A 24 24.58 -14.86 53.35
CA SER A 24 23.69 -15.83 52.69
C SER A 24 23.80 -15.70 51.15
N SER A 25 24.29 -16.72 50.46
CA SER A 25 24.05 -16.91 49.01
C SER A 25 22.89 -17.91 48.83
N PRO A 26 22.38 -18.18 47.61
CA PRO A 26 22.56 -17.52 46.32
C PRO A 26 21.17 -17.23 45.65
N ASP A 27 21.16 -16.83 44.38
CA ASP A 27 19.99 -16.87 43.49
C ASP A 27 18.90 -15.80 43.65
N LYS A 28 19.28 -14.53 43.51
CA LYS A 28 18.36 -13.56 42.89
C LYS A 28 18.48 -13.69 41.37
N PHE A 29 17.91 -14.76 40.85
CA PHE A 29 17.54 -14.81 39.43
C PHE A 29 16.64 -13.59 39.18
N LEU A 30 17.05 -12.74 38.24
CA LEU A 30 16.17 -11.78 37.60
C LEU A 30 15.03 -12.61 37.01
N ALA A 31 13.88 -12.66 37.70
CA ALA A 31 12.67 -13.17 37.13
C ALA A 31 12.29 -12.24 35.97
N LEU A 32 12.78 -12.58 34.78
CA LEU A 32 12.10 -12.23 33.54
C LEU A 32 10.66 -12.67 33.77
N LYS A 33 9.76 -11.70 33.98
CA LYS A 33 8.33 -11.96 33.87
C LYS A 33 8.18 -12.62 32.51
N ASP A 34 7.81 -13.89 32.52
CA ASP A 34 7.42 -14.60 31.31
C ASP A 34 6.34 -13.74 30.66
N VAL A 35 6.66 -13.09 29.53
CA VAL A 35 5.71 -12.27 28.75
C VAL A 35 4.73 -13.17 27.98
N ARG A 36 4.75 -14.47 28.28
CA ARG A 36 3.65 -15.37 27.95
C ARG A 36 2.58 -15.16 29.01
N GLU A 37 1.77 -14.12 28.84
CA GLU A 37 0.40 -14.21 29.30
C GLU A 37 -0.14 -15.54 28.75
N VAL A 38 -0.29 -16.52 29.64
CA VAL A 38 -0.98 -17.75 29.32
C VAL A 38 -2.40 -17.31 29.00
N LYS A 39 -2.71 -17.20 27.70
CA LYS A 39 -4.05 -16.91 27.20
C LYS A 39 -5.04 -17.72 28.01
N GLU A 40 -6.05 -17.06 28.55
CA GLU A 40 -7.18 -17.71 29.23
C GLU A 40 -7.60 -18.93 28.41
N GLU A 41 -7.68 -20.09 29.07
CA GLU A 41 -8.06 -21.32 28.40
C GLU A 41 -9.44 -21.13 27.78
N THR A 42 -9.51 -21.11 26.46
CA THR A 42 -10.78 -21.03 25.73
C THR A 42 -11.69 -22.16 26.20
N THR A 43 -12.95 -21.82 26.49
CA THR A 43 -13.92 -22.78 26.99
C THR A 43 -14.15 -23.88 25.95
N LEU A 44 -14.63 -25.07 26.38
CA LEU A 44 -14.89 -26.17 25.44
C LEU A 44 -15.89 -25.76 24.35
N ASP A 45 -16.87 -24.93 24.70
CA ASP A 45 -17.87 -24.45 23.75
C ASP A 45 -17.30 -23.39 22.79
N GLU A 46 -16.37 -22.54 23.24
CA GLU A 46 -15.62 -21.63 22.36
C GLU A 46 -14.73 -22.38 21.38
N LYS A 47 -14.05 -23.45 21.83
CA LYS A 47 -13.26 -24.32 20.96
C LYS A 47 -14.12 -25.01 19.92
N LEU A 48 -15.30 -25.49 20.31
CA LEU A 48 -16.25 -26.10 19.41
C LEU A 48 -16.78 -25.09 18.38
N PHE A 49 -17.06 -23.86 18.81
CA PHE A 49 -17.48 -22.76 17.94
C PHE A 49 -16.40 -22.37 16.93
N LEU A 50 -15.16 -22.20 17.36
CA LEU A 50 -14.01 -21.93 16.49
C LEU A 50 -13.83 -23.04 15.45
N LEU A 51 -13.87 -24.30 15.89
CA LEU A 51 -13.72 -25.45 14.99
C LEU A 51 -14.86 -25.55 13.97
N ALA A 52 -16.10 -25.21 14.37
CA ALA A 52 -17.24 -25.18 13.46
C ALA A 52 -17.08 -24.09 12.38
N CYS A 53 -16.59 -22.91 12.77
CA CYS A 53 -16.29 -21.82 11.83
C CYS A 53 -15.12 -22.17 10.90
N GLU A 54 -14.08 -22.81 11.43
CA GLU A 54 -12.92 -23.27 10.64
C GLU A 54 -13.33 -24.33 9.60
N LYS A 55 -14.17 -25.30 10.00
CA LYS A 55 -14.68 -26.33 9.09
C LYS A 55 -15.74 -25.85 8.11
N GLY A 56 -16.30 -24.65 8.30
CA GLY A 56 -17.38 -24.15 7.46
C GLY A 56 -18.75 -24.78 7.74
N ASP A 57 -18.99 -25.31 8.96
CA ASP A 57 -20.29 -25.90 9.31
C ASP A 57 -21.31 -24.81 9.69
N TYR A 58 -22.00 -24.29 8.67
CA TYR A 58 -23.02 -23.24 8.84
C TYR A 58 -24.12 -23.64 9.83
N TYR A 59 -24.60 -24.88 9.80
CA TYR A 59 -25.72 -25.31 10.66
C TYR A 59 -25.29 -25.33 12.13
N MET A 60 -24.12 -25.87 12.41
CA MET A 60 -23.58 -25.91 13.77
C MET A 60 -23.32 -24.49 14.31
N VAL A 61 -22.70 -23.62 13.50
CA VAL A 61 -22.47 -22.22 13.89
C VAL A 61 -23.79 -21.51 14.19
N LYS A 62 -24.80 -21.66 13.32
CA LYS A 62 -26.12 -21.08 13.53
C LYS A 62 -26.80 -21.60 14.79
N LYS A 63 -26.69 -22.89 15.06
CA LYS A 63 -27.24 -23.50 16.28
C LYS A 63 -26.57 -22.93 17.53
N LEU A 64 -25.24 -22.90 17.57
CA LEU A 64 -24.47 -22.35 18.69
C LEU A 64 -24.80 -20.87 18.94
N LEU A 65 -24.94 -20.07 17.88
CA LEU A 65 -25.33 -18.66 17.98
C LEU A 65 -26.76 -18.48 18.50
N GLN A 66 -27.69 -19.36 18.13
CA GLN A 66 -29.09 -19.32 18.59
C GLN A 66 -29.26 -19.80 20.03
N GLU A 67 -28.45 -20.76 20.46
CA GLU A 67 -28.43 -21.29 21.83
C GLU A 67 -27.75 -20.31 22.81
N ASN A 68 -26.88 -19.43 22.31
CA ASN A 68 -26.20 -18.40 23.10
C ASN A 68 -27.10 -17.23 23.60
N ARG A 69 -28.41 -17.45 23.82
CA ARG A 69 -29.33 -16.42 24.33
C ARG A 69 -29.00 -15.96 25.75
N HIS A 70 -28.25 -16.75 26.50
CA HIS A 70 -27.85 -16.47 27.88
C HIS A 70 -26.49 -15.75 27.99
N GLY A 71 -25.76 -15.56 26.88
CA GLY A 71 -24.50 -14.81 26.86
C GLY A 71 -23.31 -15.55 27.47
N GLU A 72 -23.34 -16.88 27.48
CA GLU A 72 -22.27 -17.72 28.02
C GLU A 72 -21.10 -17.91 27.02
N LEU A 73 -21.35 -17.78 25.71
CA LEU A 73 -20.31 -17.88 24.69
C LEU A 73 -19.77 -16.50 24.31
N ASN A 74 -18.46 -16.32 24.42
CA ASN A 74 -17.77 -15.18 23.86
C ASN A 74 -17.68 -15.30 22.33
N LEU A 75 -18.36 -14.42 21.62
CA LEU A 75 -18.37 -14.40 20.15
C LEU A 75 -17.05 -13.87 19.53
N ASN A 76 -16.24 -13.16 20.32
CA ASN A 76 -14.94 -12.64 19.90
C ASN A 76 -13.81 -13.50 20.47
N CYS A 77 -14.02 -14.81 20.53
CA CYS A 77 -12.99 -15.74 20.95
C CYS A 77 -11.85 -15.78 19.93
N VAL A 78 -10.65 -16.06 20.44
CA VAL A 78 -9.42 -16.13 19.66
C VAL A 78 -8.86 -17.54 19.69
N ASP A 79 -8.32 -17.97 18.55
CA ASP A 79 -7.58 -19.22 18.46
C ASP A 79 -6.25 -19.15 19.25
N VAL A 80 -5.58 -20.30 19.41
CA VAL A 80 -4.22 -20.41 19.95
C VAL A 80 -3.26 -19.46 19.22
N LEU A 81 -3.45 -19.31 17.91
CA LEU A 81 -2.70 -18.38 17.05
C LEU A 81 -3.10 -16.91 17.21
N GLY A 82 -4.18 -16.60 17.93
CA GLY A 82 -4.66 -15.23 18.14
C GLY A 82 -5.50 -14.68 16.99
N ARG A 83 -6.02 -15.55 16.13
CA ARG A 83 -6.96 -15.17 15.06
C ARG A 83 -8.38 -15.13 15.62
N ASP A 84 -9.10 -14.07 15.29
CA ASP A 84 -10.52 -13.96 15.56
C ASP A 84 -11.34 -14.90 14.67
N VAL A 85 -12.55 -15.24 15.11
CA VAL A 85 -13.51 -16.05 14.33
C VAL A 85 -13.76 -15.43 12.95
N ILE A 86 -13.91 -14.10 12.88
CA ILE A 86 -14.13 -13.40 11.60
C ILE A 86 -12.95 -13.59 10.66
N THR A 87 -11.71 -13.45 11.16
CA THR A 87 -10.49 -13.67 10.39
C THR A 87 -10.45 -15.09 9.83
N ILE A 88 -10.77 -16.11 10.63
CA ILE A 88 -10.83 -17.51 10.18
C ILE A 88 -11.87 -17.70 9.07
N THR A 89 -13.06 -17.10 9.22
CA THR A 89 -14.10 -17.22 8.18
C THR A 89 -13.74 -16.53 6.88
N ILE A 90 -12.99 -15.43 6.93
CA ILE A 90 -12.51 -14.71 5.76
C ILE A 90 -11.40 -15.51 5.07
N GLU A 91 -10.42 -16.01 5.83
CA GLU A 91 -9.32 -16.84 5.30
C GLU A 91 -9.85 -18.11 4.61
N ASN A 92 -10.94 -18.69 5.12
CA ASN A 92 -11.58 -19.87 4.55
C ASN A 92 -12.66 -19.55 3.50
N GLU A 93 -12.84 -18.28 3.13
CA GLU A 93 -13.83 -17.80 2.14
C GLU A 93 -15.29 -18.20 2.45
N ASN A 94 -15.63 -18.42 3.73
CA ASN A 94 -16.97 -18.82 4.16
C ASN A 94 -17.91 -17.61 4.31
N LEU A 95 -18.38 -17.07 3.19
CA LEU A 95 -19.18 -15.84 3.13
C LEU A 95 -20.52 -15.92 3.89
N ASP A 96 -21.20 -17.07 3.85
CA ASP A 96 -22.49 -17.26 4.54
C ASP A 96 -22.33 -17.19 6.08
N ILE A 97 -21.23 -17.76 6.58
CA ILE A 97 -20.90 -17.72 8.00
C ILE A 97 -20.47 -16.31 8.38
N LEU A 98 -19.68 -15.62 7.55
CA LEU A 98 -19.31 -14.23 7.76
C LEU A 98 -20.55 -13.33 7.92
N GLN A 99 -21.54 -13.45 7.03
CA GLN A 99 -22.79 -12.69 7.14
C GLN A 99 -23.51 -13.00 8.45
N LEU A 100 -23.62 -14.28 8.81
CA LEU A 100 -24.27 -14.72 10.03
C LEU A 100 -23.59 -14.15 11.28
N LEU A 101 -22.26 -14.16 11.34
CA LEU A 101 -21.49 -13.59 12.46
C LEU A 101 -21.70 -12.08 12.59
N LEU A 102 -21.69 -11.37 11.46
CA LEU A 102 -21.92 -9.93 11.42
C LEU A 102 -23.35 -9.57 11.88
N GLU A 103 -24.37 -10.36 11.50
CA GLU A 103 -25.76 -10.18 11.97
C GLU A 103 -25.91 -10.33 13.49
N HIS A 104 -25.12 -11.21 14.10
CA HIS A 104 -25.10 -11.45 15.54
C HIS A 104 -24.23 -10.44 16.31
N GLY A 105 -23.54 -9.54 15.60
CA GLY A 105 -22.82 -8.41 16.18
C GLY A 105 -21.39 -8.71 16.64
N CYS A 106 -20.72 -9.70 16.03
CA CYS A 106 -19.30 -9.94 16.24
C CYS A 106 -18.46 -8.70 15.88
N GLN A 107 -17.38 -8.44 16.62
CA GLN A 107 -16.53 -7.28 16.37
C GLN A 107 -15.69 -7.48 15.11
N ALA A 108 -15.78 -6.53 14.19
CA ALA A 108 -15.11 -6.57 12.88
C ALA A 108 -14.04 -5.47 12.74
N THR A 109 -13.29 -5.15 13.81
CA THR A 109 -12.39 -3.98 13.85
C THR A 109 -11.31 -4.01 12.77
N ASP A 110 -10.72 -5.18 12.51
CA ASP A 110 -9.65 -5.36 11.50
C ASP A 110 -10.06 -6.26 10.33
N ALA A 111 -11.30 -6.74 10.32
CA ALA A 111 -11.81 -7.70 9.34
C ALA A 111 -11.70 -7.18 7.89
N LEU A 112 -11.89 -5.88 7.67
CA LEU A 112 -11.76 -5.29 6.33
C LEU A 112 -10.32 -5.36 5.81
N LEU A 113 -9.33 -5.10 6.67
CA LEU A 113 -7.92 -5.17 6.26
C LEU A 113 -7.52 -6.61 5.96
N VAL A 114 -7.96 -7.57 6.79
CA VAL A 114 -7.77 -9.00 6.55
C VAL A 114 -8.41 -9.42 5.22
N ALA A 115 -9.66 -9.04 4.96
CA ALA A 115 -10.35 -9.39 3.72
C ALA A 115 -9.63 -8.86 2.46
N ILE A 116 -9.05 -7.65 2.55
CA ILE A 116 -8.26 -7.08 1.47
C ILE A 116 -6.92 -7.82 1.32
N ASP A 117 -6.26 -8.16 2.44
CA ASP A 117 -4.99 -8.88 2.44
C ASP A 117 -5.11 -10.32 1.91
N SER A 118 -6.24 -10.97 2.19
CA SER A 118 -6.63 -12.27 1.64
C SER A 118 -7.22 -12.19 0.23
N GLU A 119 -7.42 -10.98 -0.32
CA GLU A 119 -7.96 -10.73 -1.67
C GLU A 119 -9.37 -11.30 -1.92
N VAL A 120 -10.16 -11.49 -0.86
CA VAL A 120 -11.51 -12.07 -0.92
C VAL A 120 -12.55 -10.98 -1.20
N VAL A 121 -12.87 -10.78 -2.48
CA VAL A 121 -13.80 -9.74 -2.96
C VAL A 121 -15.16 -9.81 -2.27
N GLY A 122 -15.74 -11.01 -2.16
CA GLY A 122 -17.07 -11.19 -1.54
C GLY A 122 -17.11 -10.77 -0.07
N ALA A 123 -16.04 -11.04 0.68
CA ALA A 123 -15.93 -10.62 2.07
C ALA A 123 -15.82 -9.09 2.18
N VAL A 124 -15.04 -8.45 1.29
CA VAL A 124 -14.94 -6.99 1.23
C VAL A 124 -16.31 -6.36 0.92
N ASP A 125 -17.09 -6.93 0.00
CA ASP A 125 -18.42 -6.39 -0.34
C ASP A 125 -19.38 -6.46 0.85
N ILE A 126 -19.43 -7.62 1.51
CA ILE A 126 -20.23 -7.83 2.71
C ILE A 126 -19.82 -6.82 3.79
N LEU A 127 -18.53 -6.67 4.06
CA LEU A 127 -18.01 -5.79 5.11
C LEU A 127 -18.25 -4.30 4.82
N LEU A 128 -18.13 -3.86 3.57
CA LEU A 128 -18.41 -2.47 3.17
C LEU A 128 -19.91 -2.15 3.23
N ASN A 129 -20.77 -3.10 2.88
CA ASN A 129 -22.22 -2.92 2.90
C ASN A 129 -22.86 -3.19 4.26
N HIS A 130 -22.16 -3.87 5.17
CA HIS A 130 -22.69 -4.23 6.48
C HIS A 130 -22.92 -2.99 7.36
N ARG A 131 -24.17 -2.77 7.75
CA ARG A 131 -24.56 -1.71 8.70
C ARG A 131 -24.72 -2.31 10.09
N PRO A 132 -23.85 -1.99 11.06
CA PRO A 132 -23.96 -2.56 12.39
C PRO A 132 -25.30 -2.18 13.03
N ARG A 133 -26.01 -3.17 13.58
CA ARG A 133 -27.38 -3.01 14.12
C ARG A 133 -27.49 -2.02 15.30
N ARG A 134 -26.37 -1.58 15.89
CA ARG A 134 -26.31 -0.77 17.13
C ARG A 134 -25.37 0.44 17.10
N SER A 135 -24.84 0.86 15.96
CA SER A 135 -24.07 2.12 15.89
C SER A 135 -24.74 3.11 14.94
N SER A 136 -25.06 4.28 15.48
CA SER A 136 -25.19 5.52 14.70
C SER A 136 -23.99 5.59 13.78
N LYS A 137 -24.23 5.60 12.46
CA LYS A 137 -23.24 5.66 11.36
C LYS A 137 -21.81 5.83 11.90
N PRO A 138 -20.96 4.79 11.94
CA PRO A 138 -19.54 5.08 11.91
C PRO A 138 -19.34 5.69 10.52
N SER A 139 -19.45 7.02 10.44
CA SER A 139 -19.08 7.73 9.22
C SER A 139 -17.68 7.23 8.88
N ILE A 140 -17.42 6.96 7.61
CA ILE A 140 -16.08 6.61 7.11
C ILE A 140 -15.04 7.60 7.68
N ALA A 141 -15.45 8.84 8.00
CA ALA A 141 -14.72 9.81 8.81
C ALA A 141 -14.17 9.31 10.16
N LYS A 142 -14.90 8.53 10.97
CA LYS A 142 -14.41 7.95 12.26
C LYS A 142 -13.37 6.84 12.03
N LEU A 143 -13.47 6.12 10.92
CA LEU A 143 -12.50 5.10 10.52
C LEU A 143 -11.22 5.76 9.97
N MET A 144 -11.38 6.78 9.14
CA MET A 144 -10.30 7.67 8.66
C MET A 144 -9.64 8.44 9.81
N GLN A 145 -10.40 8.88 10.81
CA GLN A 145 -9.87 9.56 12.00
C GLN A 145 -9.09 8.60 12.91
N ARG A 146 -9.41 7.29 12.91
CA ARG A 146 -8.58 6.26 13.56
C ARG A 146 -7.29 5.98 12.79
N ILE A 147 -7.35 5.93 11.45
CA ILE A 147 -6.17 5.84 10.57
C ILE A 147 -5.26 7.09 10.72
N GLN A 148 -5.85 8.25 11.02
CA GLN A 148 -5.12 9.50 11.26
C GLN A 148 -4.72 9.71 12.73
N ASN A 149 -5.15 8.85 13.66
CA ASN A 149 -4.83 8.99 15.09
C ASN A 149 -3.45 8.39 15.40
N PRO A 150 -2.46 9.22 15.77
CA PRO A 150 -1.08 8.79 16.00
C PRO A 150 -0.88 8.00 17.31
N GLU A 151 -1.95 7.69 18.06
CA GLU A 151 -1.88 6.94 19.32
C GLU A 151 -2.06 5.42 19.16
N TYR A 152 -2.52 4.93 18.01
CA TYR A 152 -2.57 3.49 17.73
C TYR A 152 -1.29 3.06 16.97
N SER A 153 -0.22 2.87 17.74
CA SER A 153 0.98 2.11 17.36
C SER A 153 0.57 0.62 17.23
N THR A 154 0.93 -0.18 16.22
CA THR A 154 2.31 -0.49 15.86
C THR A 154 2.49 -1.01 14.42
N THR A 155 1.43 -1.29 13.64
CA THR A 155 1.55 -1.90 12.28
C THR A 155 0.52 -1.39 11.25
N MET A 156 -0.30 -0.39 11.58
CA MET A 156 -1.55 -0.11 10.86
C MET A 156 -1.67 1.33 10.29
N ASP A 157 -0.55 1.93 9.89
CA ASP A 157 -0.57 3.19 9.13
C ASP A 157 -1.14 3.01 7.70
N VAL A 158 -1.38 1.76 7.27
CA VAL A 158 -1.86 1.44 5.92
C VAL A 158 -3.38 1.58 5.86
N ALA A 159 -3.87 2.66 5.27
CA ALA A 159 -5.29 2.80 4.94
C ALA A 159 -5.76 1.62 4.05
N PRO A 160 -7.02 1.16 4.14
CA PRO A 160 -7.54 0.04 3.34
C PRO A 160 -7.25 0.16 1.83
N VAL A 161 -7.30 1.39 1.30
CA VAL A 161 -6.99 1.68 -0.11
C VAL A 161 -5.51 1.48 -0.43
N ILE A 162 -4.60 1.85 0.49
CA ILE A 162 -3.15 1.60 0.31
C ILE A 162 -2.90 0.10 0.25
N LEU A 163 -3.51 -0.68 1.14
CA LEU A 163 -3.35 -2.14 1.17
C LEU A 163 -3.90 -2.79 -0.11
N ALA A 164 -5.10 -2.40 -0.53
CA ALA A 164 -5.71 -2.89 -1.77
C ALA A 164 -4.85 -2.54 -3.01
N ALA A 165 -4.26 -1.35 -3.02
CA ALA A 165 -3.35 -0.93 -4.09
C ALA A 165 -2.05 -1.74 -4.09
N HIS A 166 -1.52 -2.08 -2.93
CA HIS A 166 -0.33 -2.94 -2.81
C HIS A 166 -0.59 -4.36 -3.33
N ARG A 167 -1.81 -4.89 -3.13
CA ARG A 167 -2.25 -6.16 -3.74
C ARG A 167 -2.59 -6.05 -5.22
N ASN A 168 -2.67 -4.83 -5.76
CA ASN A 168 -2.98 -4.55 -7.17
C ASN A 168 -4.30 -5.18 -7.66
N ASN A 169 -5.26 -5.41 -6.75
CA ASN A 169 -6.54 -6.02 -7.07
C ASN A 169 -7.53 -4.96 -7.59
N TYR A 170 -7.85 -5.02 -8.88
CA TYR A 170 -8.70 -4.05 -9.57
C TYR A 170 -10.14 -3.99 -9.01
N GLU A 171 -10.72 -5.13 -8.66
CA GLU A 171 -12.12 -5.20 -8.22
C GLU A 171 -12.30 -4.59 -6.83
N ILE A 172 -11.44 -4.98 -5.88
CA ILE A 172 -11.42 -4.42 -4.52
C ILE A 172 -11.16 -2.91 -4.57
N LEU A 173 -10.20 -2.45 -5.37
CA LEU A 173 -9.93 -1.02 -5.54
C LEU A 173 -11.15 -0.28 -6.10
N THR A 174 -11.83 -0.84 -7.10
CA THR A 174 -13.05 -0.25 -7.67
C THR A 174 -14.14 -0.11 -6.61
N MET A 175 -14.33 -1.13 -5.77
CA MET A 175 -15.31 -1.09 -4.69
C MET A 175 -14.99 -0.03 -3.64
N LEU A 176 -13.70 0.10 -3.27
CA LEU A 176 -13.25 1.11 -2.31
C LEU A 176 -13.36 2.54 -2.86
N LEU A 177 -13.03 2.77 -4.14
CA LEU A 177 -13.13 4.08 -4.77
C LEU A 177 -14.58 4.54 -4.94
N LYS A 178 -15.54 3.61 -5.13
CA LYS A 178 -16.98 3.92 -5.15
C LYS A 178 -17.52 4.47 -3.82
N GLN A 179 -16.82 4.25 -2.71
CA GLN A 179 -17.21 4.73 -1.38
C GLN A 179 -16.64 6.14 -1.06
N ASP A 180 -16.18 6.88 -2.07
CA ASP A 180 -15.59 8.22 -1.96
C ASP A 180 -14.40 8.30 -0.99
N ILE A 181 -13.61 7.23 -0.90
CA ILE A 181 -12.41 7.22 -0.04
C ILE A 181 -11.32 8.09 -0.68
N SER A 182 -10.89 9.12 0.05
CA SER A 182 -9.84 10.03 -0.41
C SER A 182 -8.48 9.34 -0.49
N LEU A 183 -7.80 9.46 -1.63
CA LEU A 183 -6.43 8.97 -1.78
C LEU A 183 -5.43 9.84 -1.00
N PRO A 184 -4.51 9.23 -0.25
CA PRO A 184 -3.45 9.97 0.45
C PRO A 184 -2.50 10.59 -0.57
N ARG A 185 -2.17 11.87 -0.39
CA ARG A 185 -1.15 12.56 -1.19
C ARG A 185 0.15 12.65 -0.39
N PRO A 186 1.28 12.16 -0.92
CA PRO A 186 2.55 12.21 -0.21
C PRO A 186 3.04 13.66 -0.14
N HIS A 187 3.54 14.05 1.03
CA HIS A 187 4.26 15.32 1.17
C HIS A 187 5.71 15.15 0.69
N ALA A 188 6.29 16.22 0.17
CA ALA A 188 7.70 16.25 -0.24
C ALA A 188 8.64 15.90 0.93
N VAL A 189 9.80 15.35 0.61
CA VAL A 189 10.87 15.12 1.59
C VAL A 189 11.31 16.46 2.18
N GLY A 190 11.36 16.56 3.51
CA GLY A 190 11.68 17.81 4.20
C GLY A 190 10.51 18.79 4.36
N CYS A 191 9.26 18.37 4.14
CA CYS A 191 8.10 19.22 4.38
C CYS A 191 8.03 19.76 5.82
N GLU A 192 7.86 21.07 5.97
CA GLU A 192 7.86 21.77 7.27
C GLU A 192 6.48 21.86 7.94
N CYS A 193 5.46 21.16 7.43
CA CYS A 193 4.13 21.23 8.03
C CYS A 193 4.13 20.65 9.46
N THR A 194 3.20 21.12 10.28
CA THR A 194 3.09 20.72 11.70
C THR A 194 2.96 19.21 11.88
N LEU A 195 2.22 18.54 10.99
CA LEU A 195 2.01 17.09 11.01
C LEU A 195 3.28 16.31 10.64
N CYS A 196 3.99 16.70 9.58
CA CYS A 196 5.26 16.06 9.18
C CYS A 196 6.33 16.26 10.24
N ASN A 197 6.45 17.46 10.80
CA ASN A 197 7.42 17.77 11.85
C ASN A 197 7.13 16.96 13.13
N ALA A 198 5.85 16.84 13.52
CA ALA A 198 5.45 16.01 14.65
C ALA A 198 5.74 14.52 14.42
N LYS A 199 5.40 13.97 13.24
CA LYS A 199 5.69 12.56 12.88
C LYS A 199 7.18 12.29 12.84
N ASN A 200 7.97 13.17 12.21
CA ASN A 200 9.41 13.02 12.10
C ASN A 200 10.13 13.10 13.47
N LYS A 201 9.66 13.96 14.38
CA LYS A 201 10.17 14.03 15.76
C LYS A 201 9.83 12.80 16.60
N LYS A 202 8.67 12.19 16.36
CA LYS A 202 8.24 10.97 17.06
C LYS A 202 8.99 9.74 16.55
N ASP A 203 8.96 9.51 15.24
CA ASP A 203 9.64 8.40 14.58
C ASP A 203 9.90 8.73 13.09
N SER A 204 11.13 9.13 12.81
CA SER A 204 11.57 9.49 11.47
C SER A 204 11.52 8.32 10.49
N LEU A 205 11.89 7.10 10.93
CA LEU A 205 11.91 5.92 10.07
C LEU A 205 10.50 5.46 9.70
N ARG A 206 9.57 5.45 10.66
CA ARG A 206 8.15 5.18 10.37
C ARG A 206 7.57 6.21 9.41
N HIS A 207 7.94 7.49 9.57
CA HIS A 207 7.47 8.54 8.66
C HIS A 207 7.94 8.32 7.22
N SER A 208 9.23 8.00 7.02
CA SER A 208 9.77 7.67 5.70
C SER A 208 9.16 6.40 5.11
N ARG A 209 8.98 5.35 5.92
CA ARG A 209 8.33 4.11 5.48
C ARG A 209 6.89 4.35 5.02
N PHE A 210 6.12 5.14 5.78
CA PHE A 210 4.75 5.48 5.40
C PHE A 210 4.69 6.28 4.08
N ARG A 211 5.65 7.17 3.85
CA ARG A 211 5.77 7.87 2.55
C ARG A 211 6.02 6.88 1.41
N LEU A 212 6.94 5.93 1.59
CA LEU A 212 7.18 4.87 0.62
C LEU A 212 5.90 4.03 0.35
N ASP A 213 5.14 3.70 1.39
CA ASP A 213 3.88 2.94 1.25
C ASP A 213 2.83 3.72 0.43
N ILE A 214 2.75 5.05 0.58
CA ILE A 214 1.91 5.90 -0.27
C ILE A 214 2.38 5.85 -1.72
N TYR A 215 3.69 5.98 -1.97
CA TYR A 215 4.23 5.92 -3.33
C TYR A 215 4.01 4.56 -3.98
N ARG A 216 4.12 3.47 -3.21
CA ARG A 216 3.80 2.10 -3.66
C ARG A 216 2.33 1.96 -4.03
N CYS A 217 1.43 2.60 -3.28
CA CYS A 217 0.01 2.66 -3.61
C CYS A 217 -0.21 3.42 -4.93
N LEU A 218 0.36 4.61 -5.08
CA LEU A 218 0.22 5.44 -6.29
C LEU A 218 0.84 4.79 -7.54
N ALA A 219 1.90 3.99 -7.38
CA ALA A 219 2.56 3.26 -8.45
C ALA A 219 1.82 1.98 -8.89
N SER A 220 0.73 1.62 -8.20
CA SER A 220 -0.07 0.43 -8.51
C SER A 220 -0.75 0.55 -9.89
N PRO A 221 -0.51 -0.37 -10.83
CA PRO A 221 -1.12 -0.36 -12.16
C PRO A 221 -2.65 -0.24 -12.14
N SER A 222 -3.30 -1.04 -11.28
CA SER A 222 -4.76 -1.05 -11.16
C SER A 222 -5.29 0.29 -10.66
N LEU A 223 -4.57 0.96 -9.75
CA LEU A 223 -4.98 2.27 -9.26
C LEU A 223 -4.85 3.34 -10.35
N ILE A 224 -3.70 3.39 -11.04
CA ILE A 224 -3.46 4.34 -12.15
C ILE A 224 -4.56 4.20 -13.22
N MET A 225 -4.98 2.96 -13.53
CA MET A 225 -6.05 2.71 -14.49
C MET A 225 -7.44 3.18 -14.05
N LEU A 226 -7.69 3.22 -12.75
CA LEU A 226 -8.98 3.61 -12.20
C LEU A 226 -9.10 5.13 -12.00
N THR A 227 -7.99 5.83 -11.74
CA THR A 227 -8.01 7.20 -11.26
C THR A 227 -7.53 8.24 -12.27
N GLU A 228 -6.68 7.85 -13.22
CA GLU A 228 -5.98 8.80 -14.11
C GLU A 228 -6.59 8.81 -15.51
N GLU A 229 -6.75 10.00 -16.09
CA GLU A 229 -7.24 10.16 -17.47
C GLU A 229 -6.20 9.76 -18.52
N ASP A 230 -4.92 10.13 -18.28
CA ASP A 230 -3.78 9.74 -19.12
C ASP A 230 -2.80 8.84 -18.31
N PRO A 231 -3.03 7.52 -18.30
CA PRO A 231 -2.25 6.60 -17.49
C PRO A 231 -0.80 6.45 -17.95
N ILE A 232 -0.52 6.68 -19.24
CA ILE A 232 0.83 6.61 -19.80
C ILE A 232 1.64 7.83 -19.34
N LEU A 233 1.05 9.03 -19.41
CA LEU A 233 1.68 10.23 -18.89
C LEU A 233 1.97 10.09 -17.40
N ARG A 234 0.96 9.68 -16.63
CA ARG A 234 1.10 9.54 -15.19
C ARG A 234 2.22 8.57 -14.82
N ALA A 235 2.30 7.43 -15.50
CA ALA A 235 3.38 6.46 -15.28
C ALA A 235 4.76 7.06 -15.58
N PHE A 236 4.89 7.93 -16.58
CA PHE A 236 6.16 8.58 -16.90
C PHE A 236 6.57 9.59 -15.83
N GLU A 237 5.65 10.47 -15.43
CA GLU A 237 5.87 11.45 -14.36
C GLU A 237 6.25 10.75 -13.07
N LEU A 238 5.42 9.80 -12.63
CA LEU A 238 5.64 9.07 -11.39
C LEU A 238 6.97 8.30 -11.40
N SER A 239 7.35 7.69 -12.53
CA SER A 239 8.63 6.99 -12.62
C SER A 239 9.86 7.92 -12.54
N ALA A 240 9.73 9.19 -12.93
CA ALA A 240 10.78 10.18 -12.78
C ALA A 240 10.82 10.71 -11.34
N ASP A 241 9.66 11.01 -10.75
CA ASP A 241 9.55 11.43 -9.35
C ASP A 241 10.16 10.37 -8.42
N LEU A 242 9.84 9.08 -8.62
CA LEU A 242 10.40 7.96 -7.86
C LEU A 242 11.92 7.83 -8.05
N LYS A 243 12.43 8.13 -9.25
CA LYS A 243 13.87 8.13 -9.52
C LYS A 243 14.62 9.28 -8.85
N GLU A 244 13.98 10.44 -8.71
CA GLU A 244 14.54 11.55 -7.93
C GLU A 244 14.52 11.21 -6.43
N LEU A 245 13.41 10.66 -5.94
CA LEU A 245 13.28 10.23 -4.55
C LEU A 245 14.31 9.17 -4.15
N SER A 246 14.71 8.27 -5.05
CA SER A 246 15.75 7.27 -4.76
C SER A 246 17.16 7.86 -4.58
N LEU A 247 17.37 9.10 -5.03
CA LEU A 247 18.59 9.86 -4.77
C LEU A 247 18.52 10.62 -3.43
N VAL A 248 17.32 11.07 -3.05
CA VAL A 248 17.07 11.84 -1.81
C VAL A 248 16.99 10.93 -0.58
N GLU A 249 16.16 9.88 -0.62
CA GLU A 249 15.99 8.90 0.45
C GLU A 249 16.81 7.64 0.14
N VAL A 250 18.09 7.69 0.53
CA VAL A 250 19.08 6.67 0.18
C VAL A 250 18.79 5.31 0.83
N GLU A 251 18.14 5.31 2.00
CA GLU A 251 17.80 4.14 2.78
C GLU A 251 16.82 3.21 2.03
N PHE A 252 15.90 3.80 1.26
CA PHE A 252 14.87 3.08 0.49
C PHE A 252 15.11 3.17 -1.02
N ARG A 253 16.35 3.48 -1.44
CA ARG A 253 16.70 3.67 -2.85
C ARG A 253 16.24 2.51 -3.74
N ASN A 254 16.47 1.28 -3.29
CA ASN A 254 16.14 0.09 -4.07
C ASN A 254 14.61 -0.04 -4.27
N ASP A 255 13.83 0.21 -3.22
CA ASP A 255 12.37 0.15 -3.29
C ASP A 255 11.83 1.20 -4.26
N TYR A 256 12.31 2.44 -4.19
CA TYR A 256 11.93 3.50 -5.12
C TYR A 256 12.34 3.18 -6.57
N ASP A 257 13.53 2.62 -6.76
CA ASP A 257 14.00 2.21 -8.09
C ASP A 257 13.16 1.08 -8.68
N ASP A 258 12.70 0.14 -7.86
CA ASP A 258 11.83 -0.95 -8.30
C ASP A 258 10.41 -0.48 -8.61
N LEU A 259 9.84 0.43 -7.81
CA LEU A 259 8.58 1.11 -8.13
C LEU A 259 8.67 1.92 -9.43
N ALA A 260 9.79 2.63 -9.62
CA ALA A 260 10.02 3.36 -10.85
C ALA A 260 10.03 2.40 -12.06
N LYS A 261 10.76 1.28 -11.98
CA LYS A 261 10.77 0.23 -13.02
C LYS A 261 9.37 -0.32 -13.27
N GLN A 262 8.59 -0.59 -12.23
CA GLN A 262 7.21 -1.07 -12.34
C GLN A 262 6.35 -0.10 -13.18
N CYS A 263 6.44 1.21 -12.92
CA CYS A 263 5.74 2.22 -13.72
C CYS A 263 6.18 2.22 -15.20
N LYS A 264 7.48 2.05 -15.47
CA LYS A 264 7.99 1.95 -16.86
C LYS A 264 7.47 0.71 -17.58
N MET A 265 7.44 -0.42 -16.87
CA MET A 265 6.94 -1.68 -17.40
C MET A 265 5.44 -1.60 -17.67
N PHE A 266 4.67 -1.04 -16.73
CA PHE A 266 3.24 -0.79 -16.91
C PHE A 266 2.94 0.03 -18.17
N ALA A 267 3.65 1.16 -18.38
CA ALA A 267 3.45 1.97 -19.58
C ALA A 267 3.83 1.22 -20.87
N LYS A 268 4.89 0.41 -20.84
CA LYS A 268 5.28 -0.46 -21.96
C LYS A 268 4.22 -1.51 -22.26
N ASP A 269 3.70 -2.17 -21.24
CA ASP A 269 2.72 -3.25 -21.36
C ASP A 269 1.39 -2.71 -21.86
N LEU A 270 0.98 -1.52 -21.39
CA LEU A 270 -0.22 -0.83 -21.88
C LEU A 270 -0.10 -0.47 -23.37
N LEU A 271 1.06 0.06 -23.80
CA LEU A 271 1.32 0.35 -25.21
C LEU A 271 1.34 -0.92 -26.08
N ALA A 272 1.80 -2.05 -25.53
CA ALA A 272 1.83 -3.32 -26.25
C ALA A 272 0.42 -3.88 -26.55
N GLN A 273 -0.61 -3.47 -25.79
CA GLN A 273 -1.99 -3.88 -26.00
C GLN A 273 -2.68 -3.23 -27.21
N ALA A 274 -2.11 -2.16 -27.78
CA ALA A 274 -2.64 -1.58 -29.02
C ALA A 274 -2.63 -2.65 -30.12
N ARG A 275 -3.74 -2.84 -30.83
CA ARG A 275 -3.87 -3.93 -31.82
C ARG A 275 -3.52 -3.48 -33.24
N ASN A 276 -3.77 -2.20 -33.53
CA ASN A 276 -3.66 -1.64 -34.87
C ASN A 276 -2.70 -0.45 -34.91
N SER A 277 -2.12 -0.18 -36.08
CA SER A 277 -1.26 1.01 -36.30
C SER A 277 -1.98 2.32 -36.00
N ARG A 278 -3.28 2.41 -36.28
CA ARG A 278 -4.12 3.58 -35.97
C ARG A 278 -4.21 3.87 -34.47
N GLU A 279 -4.40 2.84 -33.64
CA GLU A 279 -4.46 3.01 -32.18
C GLU A 279 -3.11 3.49 -31.65
N LEU A 280 -2.02 2.92 -32.17
CA LEU A 280 -0.68 3.31 -31.80
C LEU A 280 -0.38 4.77 -32.23
N GLU A 281 -0.78 5.18 -33.43
CA GLU A 281 -0.62 6.54 -33.93
C GLU A 281 -1.36 7.54 -33.04
N VAL A 282 -2.61 7.25 -32.66
CA VAL A 282 -3.40 8.09 -31.75
C VAL A 282 -2.70 8.25 -30.40
N ILE A 283 -2.22 7.16 -29.80
CA ILE A 283 -1.55 7.21 -28.50
C ILE A 283 -0.22 7.98 -28.58
N LEU A 284 0.56 7.76 -29.64
CA LEU A 284 1.87 8.38 -29.79
C LEU A 284 1.82 9.87 -30.12
N ASN A 285 0.77 10.30 -30.81
CA ASN A 285 0.54 11.69 -31.17
C ASN A 285 -0.31 12.46 -30.15
N HIS A 286 -0.89 11.79 -29.15
CA HIS A 286 -1.70 12.44 -28.13
C HIS A 286 -0.89 13.50 -27.35
N THR A 287 -1.51 14.66 -27.16
CA THR A 287 -1.00 15.80 -26.39
C THR A 287 -2.05 16.23 -25.40
N SER A 288 -1.67 16.37 -24.13
CA SER A 288 -2.58 16.73 -23.05
C SER A 288 -2.97 18.21 -23.03
N ASN A 289 -2.36 19.03 -23.90
CA ASN A 289 -2.70 20.44 -24.08
C ASN A 289 -3.51 20.60 -25.37
N GLU A 290 -4.73 21.11 -25.25
CA GLU A 290 -5.56 21.59 -26.38
C GLU A 290 -4.97 22.86 -27.06
N ASP A 291 -3.92 23.46 -26.48
CA ASP A 291 -3.47 24.83 -26.81
C ASP A 291 -2.41 24.97 -27.92
N GLN A 292 -2.08 23.94 -28.69
CA GLN A 292 -1.17 24.08 -29.84
C GLN A 292 -1.65 23.24 -31.03
N VAL A 293 -2.89 23.45 -31.47
CA VAL A 293 -3.22 23.22 -32.88
C VAL A 293 -2.65 24.40 -33.67
N ASP A 294 -1.34 24.39 -33.90
CA ASP A 294 -0.76 25.23 -34.93
C ASP A 294 -1.39 24.79 -36.25
N LYS A 295 -2.36 25.59 -36.72
CA LYS A 295 -3.01 25.43 -38.02
C LYS A 295 -2.00 25.74 -39.13
N ARG A 296 -0.93 24.97 -39.26
CA ARG A 296 0.03 25.04 -40.36
C ARG A 296 0.11 23.68 -41.06
N GLY A 297 -0.53 23.59 -42.21
CA GLY A 297 -0.15 22.65 -43.27
C GLY A 297 -0.80 21.27 -43.19
N LEU A 298 -1.95 21.16 -43.86
CA LEU A 298 -2.81 19.98 -44.02
C LEU A 298 -2.18 18.69 -44.60
N LEU A 299 -0.85 18.56 -44.78
CA LEU A 299 -0.27 17.41 -45.51
C LEU A 299 1.08 16.86 -45.00
N GLU A 300 1.79 17.48 -44.06
CA GLU A 300 3.15 17.03 -43.66
C GLU A 300 3.30 16.55 -42.19
N GLU A 301 2.30 16.71 -41.32
CA GLU A 301 2.43 16.41 -39.88
C GLU A 301 1.73 15.11 -39.43
N ARG A 302 1.90 14.00 -40.15
CA ARG A 302 1.30 12.71 -39.70
C ARG A 302 1.96 12.11 -38.44
N MET A 303 3.10 12.64 -37.97
CA MET A 303 3.88 12.03 -36.89
C MET A 303 4.63 13.08 -36.04
N ASN A 304 3.92 13.93 -35.27
CA ASN A 304 4.60 14.79 -34.30
C ASN A 304 5.23 13.98 -33.14
N LEU A 305 4.71 12.77 -32.89
CA LEU A 305 5.21 11.78 -31.93
C LEU A 305 5.48 12.40 -30.55
N SER A 306 4.57 13.27 -30.12
CA SER A 306 4.66 14.05 -28.89
C SER A 306 4.89 13.17 -27.66
N ARG A 307 4.19 12.04 -27.59
CA ARG A 307 4.34 11.06 -26.51
C ARG A 307 5.69 10.36 -26.54
N LEU A 308 6.25 10.10 -27.72
CA LEU A 308 7.58 9.50 -27.86
C LEU A 308 8.68 10.49 -27.45
N LYS A 309 8.55 11.77 -27.83
CA LYS A 309 9.45 12.84 -27.37
C LYS A 309 9.43 12.96 -25.84
N LEU A 310 8.23 12.86 -25.25
CA LEU A 310 8.07 12.83 -23.80
C LEU A 310 8.70 11.57 -23.19
N ALA A 311 8.51 10.39 -23.77
CA ALA A 311 9.18 9.16 -23.33
C ALA A 311 10.72 9.27 -23.34
N ILE A 312 11.30 9.98 -24.33
CA ILE A 312 12.73 10.28 -24.38
C ILE A 312 13.12 11.22 -23.23
N LYS A 313 12.38 12.32 -23.01
CA LYS A 313 12.61 13.27 -21.91
C LYS A 313 12.61 12.60 -20.54
N TYR A 314 11.70 11.65 -20.32
CA TYR A 314 11.55 10.91 -19.07
C TYR A 314 12.43 9.63 -19.01
N ASN A 315 13.39 9.45 -19.93
CA ASN A 315 14.31 8.31 -19.97
C ASN A 315 13.61 6.93 -19.91
N GLN A 316 12.54 6.77 -20.69
CA GLN A 316 11.74 5.55 -20.78
C GLN A 316 12.29 4.57 -21.81
N LYS A 317 13.43 3.94 -21.50
CA LYS A 317 14.13 3.05 -22.45
C LYS A 317 13.26 1.88 -22.93
N GLU A 318 12.48 1.27 -22.03
CA GLU A 318 11.61 0.12 -22.33
C GLU A 318 10.47 0.47 -23.28
N VAL A 319 9.85 1.64 -23.07
CA VAL A 319 8.78 2.14 -23.96
C VAL A 319 9.33 2.47 -25.34
N ARG A 320 10.52 3.08 -25.44
CA ARG A 320 11.16 3.37 -26.73
C ARG A 320 11.37 2.10 -27.55
N ARG A 321 11.88 1.02 -26.92
CA ARG A 321 12.06 -0.29 -27.58
C ARG A 321 10.74 -0.91 -28.01
N SER A 322 9.72 -0.86 -27.15
CA SER A 322 8.38 -1.40 -27.46
C SER A 322 7.74 -0.66 -28.64
N CYS A 323 7.80 0.67 -28.65
CA CYS A 323 7.30 1.49 -29.76
C CYS A 323 8.05 1.19 -31.06
N PHE A 324 9.37 0.97 -31.01
CA PHE A 324 10.16 0.61 -32.18
C PHE A 324 9.72 -0.73 -32.78
N LEU A 325 9.56 -1.76 -31.95
CA LEU A 325 9.05 -3.06 -32.39
C LEU A 325 7.62 -2.96 -32.94
N ALA A 326 6.75 -2.22 -32.26
CA ALA A 326 5.37 -2.03 -32.69
C ALA A 326 5.27 -1.26 -34.02
N LEU A 327 6.04 -0.19 -34.19
CA LEU A 327 6.11 0.57 -35.44
C LEU A 327 6.74 -0.27 -36.57
N SER A 328 7.81 -1.03 -36.29
CA SER A 328 8.48 -1.86 -37.31
C SER A 328 7.64 -3.04 -37.79
N CYS A 329 6.83 -3.64 -36.90
CA CYS A 329 6.00 -4.80 -37.24
C CYS A 329 4.59 -4.46 -37.72
N ARG A 330 4.06 -3.27 -37.40
CA ARG A 330 2.63 -2.94 -37.62
C ARG A 330 2.38 -1.73 -38.53
N MET A 331 3.41 -0.96 -38.88
CA MET A 331 3.34 0.04 -39.96
C MET A 331 3.97 -0.53 -41.23
N PRO A 332 3.39 -0.32 -42.42
CA PRO A 332 4.11 -0.57 -43.66
C PRO A 332 5.35 0.35 -43.74
N ILE A 333 6.52 -0.25 -43.99
CA ILE A 333 7.85 0.40 -44.01
C ILE A 333 7.93 1.64 -44.94
N TYR A 334 7.02 1.75 -45.92
CA TYR A 334 6.91 2.91 -46.81
C TYR A 334 6.51 4.21 -46.08
N ASP A 335 5.70 4.16 -45.02
CA ASP A 335 5.27 5.37 -44.29
C ASP A 335 6.36 5.92 -43.35
N LEU A 336 7.25 5.07 -42.85
CA LEU A 336 8.36 5.47 -41.96
C LEU A 336 9.55 6.05 -42.74
N THR A 337 9.77 5.61 -43.97
CA THR A 337 10.87 6.09 -44.82
C THR A 337 10.48 7.29 -45.68
N GLY A 338 9.20 7.43 -46.05
CA GLY A 338 8.68 8.58 -46.81
C GLY A 338 8.45 9.86 -46.02
N SER A 339 8.33 9.78 -44.68
CA SER A 339 7.88 10.89 -43.82
C SER A 339 9.00 11.57 -43.01
N GLY A 340 10.27 11.46 -43.42
CA GLY A 340 11.40 12.08 -42.69
C GLY A 340 11.74 11.42 -41.33
N CYS A 341 11.13 10.28 -41.01
CA CYS A 341 11.26 9.57 -39.74
C CYS A 341 12.54 8.69 -39.62
N GLY A 342 13.46 8.75 -40.58
CA GLY A 342 14.73 7.99 -40.55
C GLY A 342 15.62 8.28 -39.32
N TRP A 343 15.44 9.44 -38.68
CA TRP A 343 16.11 9.80 -37.42
C TRP A 343 15.62 9.00 -36.21
N ILE A 344 14.41 8.44 -36.26
CA ILE A 344 13.85 7.65 -35.15
C ILE A 344 14.65 6.36 -34.96
N CYS A 345 15.16 5.77 -36.05
CA CYS A 345 16.08 4.64 -35.98
C CYS A 345 17.41 4.99 -35.28
N TYR A 346 17.87 6.24 -35.40
CA TYR A 346 19.12 6.71 -34.78
C TYR A 346 18.96 7.17 -33.32
N LEU A 347 17.77 7.62 -32.89
CA LEU A 347 17.51 8.10 -31.52
C LEU A 347 17.20 6.98 -30.50
N ILE A 348 17.03 5.75 -30.98
CA ILE A 348 16.56 4.59 -30.19
C ILE A 348 17.70 3.61 -29.85
N ILE A 349 18.87 3.73 -30.49
CA ILE A 349 20.15 3.17 -30.04
C ILE A 349 20.69 4.04 -28.91
#